data_AF-A0A9D5MCK3-F1
#
_entry.id   AF-A0A9D5MCK3-F1
#
_cell.length_a   1.000
_cell.length_b   1.000
_cell.length_c   1.000
_cell.angle_alpha   90.00
_cell.angle_beta   90.00
_cell.angle_gamma   90.00
#
_symmetry.space_group_name_H-M   'P 1'
#
loop_
_entity.id
_entity.type
_entity.pdbx_description
1 polymer ?
#
loop_
_entity_poly.entity_id
_entity_poly.type
_entity_poly.pdbx_seq_one_letter_code
_entity_poly.pdbx_strand_id
1 'polypeptide(L)'
;MYEFLKSVITSHAYTDLTAMTAKVDKAWAFGAISDDERTELLAMLRAEEPRYDIDVQGEIAKLWAAVKELQARPYPEPTPEPEPEDIPDWVQPTGAHDAYKTGDNVRYNGHIYQSTIDGNVWAPDV
;
A
#
# COMPACT_ATOMS: atom_id res chain seq x y z
N MET A 1 -13.99 37.20 26.93
CA MET A 1 -13.03 36.22 26.36
C MET A 1 -13.76 35.01 25.80
N TYR A 2 -14.73 34.45 26.54
CA TYR A 2 -15.56 33.32 26.11
C TYR A 2 -16.15 33.45 24.70
N GLU A 3 -16.90 34.52 24.41
CA GLU A 3 -17.52 34.73 23.08
C GLU A 3 -16.52 34.77 21.92
N PHE A 4 -15.34 35.32 22.15
CA PHE A 4 -14.27 35.34 21.16
C PHE A 4 -13.76 33.92 20.87
N LEU A 5 -13.47 33.14 21.91
CA LEU A 5 -13.03 31.75 21.77
C LEU A 5 -14.12 30.90 21.10
N LYS A 6 -15.38 31.08 21.50
CA LYS A 6 -16.53 30.41 20.88
C LYS A 6 -16.63 30.73 19.40
N SER A 7 -16.51 31.99 19.02
CA SER A 7 -16.50 32.41 17.61
C SER A 7 -15.34 31.78 16.83
N VAL A 8 -14.13 31.73 17.39
CA VAL A 8 -12.96 31.10 16.74
C VAL A 8 -13.19 29.59 16.54
N ILE A 9 -13.75 28.90 17.53
CA ILE A 9 -14.06 27.46 17.44
C ILE A 9 -15.13 27.23 16.37
N THR A 10 -16.25 27.96 16.41
CA THR A 10 -17.35 27.84 15.45
C THR A 10 -16.95 28.19 14.02
N SER A 11 -16.08 29.19 13.85
CA SER A 11 -15.57 29.58 12.53
C SER A 11 -14.42 28.72 12.03
N HIS A 12 -13.94 27.77 12.85
CA HIS A 12 -12.76 26.97 12.57
C HIS A 12 -11.52 27.82 12.23
N ALA A 13 -11.39 29.00 12.84
CA ALA A 13 -10.29 29.94 12.61
C ALA A 13 -9.02 29.54 13.40
N TYR A 14 -8.68 28.25 13.37
CA TYR A 14 -7.53 27.66 14.05
C TYR A 14 -7.03 26.44 13.26
N THR A 15 -5.73 26.17 13.31
CA THR A 15 -5.09 25.12 12.51
C THR A 15 -4.88 23.81 13.27
N ASP A 16 -4.91 23.86 14.60
CA ASP A 16 -4.55 22.74 15.46
C ASP A 16 -5.46 22.71 16.70
N LEU A 17 -6.14 21.58 16.90
CA LEU A 17 -7.06 21.33 18.02
C LEU A 17 -6.34 21.39 19.39
N THR A 18 -5.11 20.88 19.48
CA THR A 18 -4.28 20.93 20.69
C THR A 18 -3.91 22.37 21.03
N ALA A 19 -3.51 23.15 20.02
CA ALA A 19 -3.19 24.56 20.21
C ALA A 19 -4.43 25.37 20.63
N MET A 20 -5.61 25.07 20.07
CA MET A 20 -6.85 25.74 20.45
C MET A 20 -7.30 25.34 21.87
N THR A 21 -7.17 24.06 22.23
CA THR A 21 -7.41 23.54 23.57
C THR A 21 -6.53 24.24 24.61
N ALA A 22 -5.22 24.37 24.34
CA ALA A 22 -4.28 25.05 25.20
C ALA A 22 -4.61 26.55 25.39
N LYS A 23 -5.17 27.22 24.36
CA LYS A 23 -5.63 28.62 24.47
C LYS A 23 -6.84 28.74 25.40
N VAL A 24 -7.79 27.81 25.33
CA VAL A 24 -8.94 27.75 26.25
C VAL A 24 -8.46 27.53 27.68
N ASP A 25 -7.56 26.57 27.91
CA ASP A 25 -6.99 26.29 29.23
C ASP A 25 -6.21 27.48 29.80
N LYS A 26 -5.45 28.18 28.96
CA LYS A 26 -4.71 29.38 29.34
C LYS A 26 -5.65 30.52 29.72
N ALA A 27 -6.73 30.74 28.97
CA ALA A 27 -7.72 31.76 29.29
C ALA A 27 -8.40 31.49 30.64
N TRP A 28 -8.68 30.23 30.93
CA TRP A 28 -9.22 29.80 32.23
C TRP A 28 -8.23 29.99 33.38
N ALA A 29 -6.96 29.58 33.19
CA ALA A 29 -5.92 29.76 34.20
C ALA A 29 -5.67 31.23 34.58
N PHE A 30 -5.92 32.16 33.65
CA PHE A 30 -5.88 33.60 33.91
C PHE A 30 -7.19 34.20 34.46
N GLY A 31 -8.22 33.38 34.68
CA GLY A 31 -9.53 33.83 35.17
C GLY A 31 -10.34 34.64 34.15
N ALA A 32 -9.98 34.56 32.86
CA ALA A 32 -10.68 35.29 31.80
C ALA A 32 -11.98 34.60 31.36
N ILE A 33 -12.17 33.33 31.75
CA ILE A 33 -13.38 32.52 31.57
C ILE A 33 -13.62 31.66 32.83
N SER A 34 -14.87 31.28 33.08
CA SER A 34 -15.26 30.40 34.18
C SER A 34 -15.01 28.91 33.88
N ASP A 35 -15.13 28.05 34.90
CA ASP A 35 -15.05 26.59 34.76
C ASP A 35 -16.15 26.04 33.81
N ASP A 36 -17.36 26.58 33.91
CA ASP A 36 -18.49 26.18 33.06
C ASP A 36 -18.24 26.58 31.60
N GLU A 37 -17.78 27.82 31.37
CA GLU A 37 -17.41 28.34 30.05
C GLU A 37 -16.26 27.54 29.42
N ARG A 38 -15.25 27.19 30.22
CA ARG A 38 -14.16 26.30 29.77
C ARG A 38 -14.70 24.95 29.34
N THR A 39 -15.59 24.36 30.15
CA THR A 39 -16.15 23.03 29.88
C THR A 39 -16.93 23.00 28.57
N GLU A 40 -17.74 24.03 28.30
CA GLU A 40 -18.47 24.14 27.04
C GLU A 40 -17.54 24.25 25.83
N LEU A 41 -16.52 25.12 25.90
CA LEU A 41 -15.57 25.31 24.80
C LEU A 41 -14.75 24.04 24.51
N LEU A 42 -14.35 23.30 25.55
CA LEU A 42 -13.65 22.02 25.39
C LEU A 42 -14.57 20.93 24.81
N ALA A 43 -15.87 20.95 25.16
CA ALA A 43 -16.84 20.03 24.58
C ALA A 43 -17.04 20.30 23.07
N MET A 44 -17.09 21.57 22.66
CA MET A 44 -17.16 21.95 21.24
C MET A 44 -15.94 21.45 20.47
N LEU A 45 -14.73 21.68 20.99
CA LEU A 45 -13.49 21.20 20.36
C LEU A 45 -13.43 19.67 20.26
N ARG A 46 -13.90 18.96 21.29
CA ARG A 46 -13.91 17.49 21.31
C ARG A 46 -14.96 16.89 20.37
N ALA A 47 -16.06 17.60 20.13
CA ALA A 47 -17.09 17.20 19.18
C ALA A 47 -16.67 17.41 17.72
N GLU A 48 -15.57 18.10 17.47
CA GLU A 48 -15.07 18.33 16.12
C GLU A 48 -14.39 17.07 15.56
N GLU A 49 -14.86 16.59 14.39
CA GLU A 49 -14.21 15.49 13.71
C GLU A 49 -12.81 15.93 13.22
N PRO A 50 -11.78 15.07 13.33
CA PRO A 50 -10.43 15.41 12.89
C PRO A 50 -10.44 15.78 11.41
N ARG A 51 -10.19 17.07 11.13
CA ARG A 51 -10.07 17.57 9.76
C ARG A 51 -8.67 17.23 9.25
N TYR A 52 -8.62 16.24 8.37
CA TYR A 52 -7.44 16.00 7.56
C TYR A 52 -7.36 17.07 6.48
N ASP A 53 -6.37 17.97 6.57
CA ASP A 53 -6.06 18.95 5.51
C ASP A 53 -5.30 18.25 4.37
N ILE A 54 -5.97 17.28 3.74
CA ILE A 54 -5.45 16.54 2.59
C ILE A 54 -6.08 17.14 1.34
N ASP A 55 -5.27 17.53 0.37
CA ASP A 55 -5.73 17.82 -0.98
C ASP A 55 -6.17 16.51 -1.65
N VAL A 56 -7.39 16.09 -1.36
CA VAL A 56 -8.00 14.86 -1.90
C VAL A 56 -8.00 14.90 -3.43
N GLN A 57 -8.22 16.06 -4.04
CA GLN A 57 -8.25 16.18 -5.50
C GLN A 57 -6.85 16.04 -6.11
N GLY A 58 -5.82 16.60 -5.47
CA GLY A 58 -4.42 16.42 -5.87
C GLY A 58 -3.94 14.99 -5.72
N GLU A 59 -4.27 14.31 -4.62
CA GLU A 59 -3.93 12.90 -4.42
C GLU A 59 -4.67 11.99 -5.42
N ILE A 60 -5.96 12.25 -5.70
CA ILE A 60 -6.71 11.56 -6.76
C ILE A 60 -6.06 11.78 -8.12
N ALA A 61 -5.58 12.99 -8.42
CA ALA A 61 -4.89 13.28 -9.69
C ALA A 61 -3.59 12.48 -9.84
N LYS A 62 -2.80 12.35 -8.77
CA LYS A 62 -1.59 11.50 -8.76
C LYS A 62 -1.94 10.03 -9.02
N LEU A 63 -3.00 9.52 -8.38
CA LEU A 63 -3.48 8.15 -8.60
C LEU A 63 -3.92 7.92 -10.05
N TRP A 64 -4.68 8.84 -10.64
CA TRP A 64 -5.07 8.75 -12.06
C TRP A 64 -3.87 8.76 -13.00
N ALA A 65 -2.86 9.59 -12.71
CA ALA A 65 -1.62 9.61 -13.49
C ALA A 65 -0.88 8.27 -13.44
N ALA A 66 -0.74 7.68 -12.24
CA ALA A 66 -0.09 6.38 -12.05
C ALA A 66 -0.87 5.24 -12.73
N VAL A 67 -2.20 5.24 -12.64
CA VAL A 67 -3.05 4.25 -13.33
C VAL A 67 -2.88 4.35 -14.85
N LYS A 68 -2.84 5.57 -15.39
CA LYS A 68 -2.61 5.80 -16.83
C LYS A 68 -1.25 5.27 -17.27
N GLU A 69 -0.20 5.48 -16.48
CA GLU A 69 1.14 4.95 -16.77
C GLU A 69 1.15 3.41 -16.78
N LEU A 70 0.51 2.78 -15.78
CA LEU A 70 0.38 1.32 -15.72
C LEU A 70 -0.42 0.75 -16.89
N GLN A 71 -1.51 1.40 -17.29
CA GLN A 71 -2.30 0.99 -18.45
C GLN A 71 -1.55 1.15 -19.78
N ALA A 72 -0.63 2.12 -19.85
CA ALA A 72 0.22 2.33 -21.03
C ALA A 72 1.41 1.37 -21.09
N ARG A 73 1.68 0.62 -20.01
CA ARG A 73 2.76 -0.37 -20.02
C ARG A 73 2.42 -1.47 -21.00
N PRO A 74 3.25 -1.73 -22.02
CA PRO A 74 3.04 -2.87 -22.89
C PRO A 74 3.07 -4.12 -22.03
N TYR A 75 2.05 -4.96 -22.18
CA TYR A 75 2.12 -6.31 -21.64
C TYR A 75 3.35 -6.97 -22.28
N PRO A 76 4.26 -7.56 -21.48
CA PRO A 76 5.28 -8.40 -22.10
C PRO A 76 4.52 -9.43 -22.94
N GLU A 77 4.81 -9.48 -24.24
CA GLU A 77 4.26 -10.56 -25.04
C GLU A 77 4.66 -11.87 -24.37
N PRO A 78 3.72 -12.82 -24.19
CA PRO A 78 4.06 -14.10 -23.63
C PRO A 78 5.17 -14.68 -24.50
N THR A 79 6.34 -14.94 -23.91
CA THR A 79 7.38 -15.72 -24.56
C THR A 79 6.70 -16.99 -25.05
N PRO A 80 6.79 -17.35 -26.36
CA PRO A 80 6.13 -18.54 -26.85
C PRO A 80 6.60 -19.71 -26.01
N GLU A 81 5.67 -20.28 -25.25
CA GLU A 81 5.90 -21.49 -24.49
C GLU A 81 6.17 -22.60 -25.52
N PRO A 82 7.22 -23.43 -25.36
CA PRO A 82 7.49 -24.49 -26.32
C PRO A 82 6.25 -25.36 -26.45
N GLU A 83 5.79 -25.60 -27.69
CA GLU A 83 4.64 -26.46 -27.90
C GLU A 83 4.93 -27.85 -27.30
N PRO A 84 3.93 -28.55 -26.76
CA PRO A 84 4.14 -29.83 -26.07
C PRO A 84 4.93 -30.84 -26.91
N GLU A 85 4.80 -30.77 -28.24
CA GLU A 85 5.46 -31.66 -29.21
C GLU A 85 6.99 -31.49 -29.26
N ASP A 86 7.54 -30.33 -28.87
CA ASP A 86 8.98 -30.05 -28.91
C ASP A 86 9.71 -30.47 -27.62
N ILE A 87 8.99 -30.99 -26.62
CA ILE A 87 9.56 -31.34 -25.31
C ILE A 87 10.08 -32.79 -25.34
N PRO A 88 11.39 -33.02 -25.15
CA PRO A 88 11.97 -34.35 -25.17
C PRO A 88 11.51 -35.19 -23.97
N ASP A 89 11.44 -36.51 -24.13
CA ASP A 89 11.27 -37.43 -23.01
C ASP A 89 12.48 -37.34 -22.05
N TRP A 90 12.24 -37.46 -20.75
CA TRP A 90 13.30 -37.48 -19.75
C TRP A 90 14.21 -38.70 -19.96
N VAL A 91 15.51 -38.46 -20.00
CA VAL A 91 16.55 -39.48 -20.08
C VAL A 91 17.47 -39.29 -18.90
N GLN A 92 17.82 -40.38 -18.22
CA GLN A 92 18.75 -40.34 -17.10
C GLN A 92 20.12 -39.82 -17.53
N PRO A 93 20.60 -38.69 -16.98
CA PRO A 93 21.93 -38.19 -17.29
C PRO A 93 23.04 -39.12 -16.79
N THR A 94 24.15 -39.17 -17.53
CA THR A 94 25.34 -39.97 -17.21
C THR A 94 26.39 -39.19 -16.43
N GLY A 95 26.29 -37.85 -16.35
CA GLY A 95 27.12 -36.99 -15.53
C GLY A 95 26.73 -35.52 -15.56
N ALA A 96 27.65 -34.63 -15.19
CA ALA A 96 27.38 -33.18 -15.14
C ALA A 96 27.28 -32.51 -16.53
N HIS A 97 27.71 -33.19 -17.59
CA HIS A 97 27.78 -32.64 -18.94
C HIS A 97 26.47 -32.79 -19.74
N ASP A 98 25.60 -33.69 -19.30
CA ASP A 98 24.27 -33.99 -19.84
C ASP A 98 23.14 -33.80 -18.82
N ALA A 99 23.46 -33.19 -17.67
CA ALA A 99 22.48 -32.84 -16.65
C ALA A 99 21.57 -31.67 -17.09
N TYR A 100 20.31 -31.71 -16.69
CA TYR A 100 19.32 -30.69 -17.05
C TYR A 100 19.55 -29.38 -16.28
N LYS A 101 19.37 -28.26 -16.96
CA LYS A 101 19.52 -26.92 -16.37
C LYS A 101 18.20 -26.43 -15.81
N THR A 102 18.26 -25.39 -14.98
CA THR A 102 17.05 -24.72 -14.51
C THR A 102 16.25 -24.17 -15.70
N GLY A 103 14.97 -24.52 -15.76
CA GLY A 103 14.06 -24.10 -16.82
C GLY A 103 13.88 -25.10 -17.96
N ASP A 104 14.71 -26.15 -18.04
CA ASP A 104 14.55 -27.21 -19.04
C ASP A 104 13.26 -28.00 -18.78
N ASN A 105 12.51 -28.27 -19.85
CA ASN A 105 11.30 -29.07 -19.81
C ASN A 105 11.56 -30.47 -20.34
N VAL A 106 10.99 -31.48 -19.67
CA VAL A 106 11.06 -32.88 -20.07
C VAL A 106 9.69 -33.53 -19.92
N ARG A 107 9.43 -34.56 -20.72
CA ARG A 107 8.25 -35.41 -20.58
C ARG A 107 8.58 -36.66 -19.77
N TYR A 108 7.83 -36.91 -18.71
CA TYR A 108 7.99 -38.09 -17.85
C TYR A 108 6.61 -38.61 -17.44
N ASN A 109 6.36 -39.91 -17.55
CA ASN A 109 5.06 -40.53 -17.21
C ASN A 109 3.81 -39.83 -17.79
N GLY A 110 3.91 -39.27 -19.00
CA GLY A 110 2.81 -38.58 -19.67
C GLY A 110 2.54 -37.15 -19.18
N HIS A 111 3.37 -36.62 -18.28
CA HIS A 111 3.33 -35.25 -17.79
C HIS A 111 4.59 -34.49 -18.21
N ILE A 112 4.48 -33.16 -18.33
CA ILE A 112 5.60 -32.27 -18.58
C ILE A 112 6.10 -31.74 -17.24
N TYR A 113 7.41 -31.83 -17.01
CA TYR A 113 8.08 -31.33 -15.81
C TYR A 113 9.14 -30.32 -16.20
N GLN A 114 9.23 -29.23 -15.42
CA GLN A 114 10.28 -28.24 -15.54
C GLN A 114 11.34 -28.46 -14.45
N SER A 115 12.61 -28.50 -14.84
CA SER A 115 13.71 -28.60 -13.87
C SER A 115 13.87 -27.29 -13.09
N THR A 116 13.85 -27.37 -11.76
CA THR A 116 13.95 -26.21 -10.86
C THR A 116 15.37 -25.94 -10.36
N ILE A 117 16.31 -26.86 -10.63
CA ILE A 117 17.71 -26.79 -10.19
C ILE A 117 18.66 -26.92 -11.39
N ASP A 118 19.84 -26.32 -11.29
CA ASP A 118 20.89 -26.42 -12.29
C ASP A 118 21.68 -27.72 -12.10
N GLY A 119 21.92 -28.46 -13.18
CA GLY A 119 22.57 -29.77 -13.11
C GLY A 119 21.69 -30.87 -12.51
N ASN A 120 20.38 -30.86 -12.79
CA ASN A 120 19.46 -31.90 -12.34
C ASN A 120 19.75 -33.23 -13.05
N VAL A 121 20.05 -34.26 -12.26
CA VAL A 121 20.28 -35.65 -12.70
C VAL A 121 19.20 -36.61 -12.20
N TRP A 122 18.23 -36.11 -11.45
CA TRP A 122 17.18 -36.90 -10.83
C TRP A 122 15.94 -36.96 -11.73
N ALA A 123 15.22 -38.08 -11.63
CA ALA A 123 13.92 -38.21 -12.27
C ALA A 123 12.88 -37.31 -11.56
N PRO A 124 11.83 -36.84 -12.26
CA PRO A 124 10.84 -35.94 -11.66
C PRO A 124 9.99 -36.52 -10.51
N ASP A 125 10.02 -37.83 -10.29
CA ASP A 125 9.29 -38.54 -9.23
C ASP A 125 10.14 -38.88 -7.99
N VAL A 126 11.36 -38.34 -7.92
CA VAL A 126 12.33 -38.54 -6.84
C VAL A 126 12.38 -37.37 -5.87
#